data_AF-A0A818T8K0-F1
#
_entry.id   AF-A0A818T8K0-F1
#
_cell.length_a   1.000
_cell.length_b   1.000
_cell.length_c   1.000
_cell.angle_alpha   90.00
_cell.angle_beta   90.00
_cell.angle_gamma   90.00
#
_symmetry.space_group_name_H-M   'P 1'
#
loop_
_entity.id
_entity.type
_entity.pdbx_description
1 polymer ?
#
loop_
_entity_poly.entity_id
_entity_poly.type
_entity_poly.pdbx_seq_one_letter_code
_entity_poly.pdbx_strand_id
1 'polypeptide(L)'
;MDANGNCVRPSTCQCTYDGQILLPGQTINVVDKCQECTCQNGCVTCKPVSCVEKCTYSDWSPFGECSAPCNGTQSRYQTLQGPNCYRNDTKTETRPCSTAITSYQKGCLTCTCLNTTEEQCVSNCAITNETCSQIEDPLFTYTYAPSTNGSCCGSCVKVLKPEICSVQQLPADFVTIDNCTSTEKIYQQQCLGGCISYSMSGFNSPKNNCRCCSPATTSTKQVEVKCTHSNGDTTIILKPYENILTCSCSACENTIGGD
;
A
#
# COMPACT_ATOMS: atom_id res chain seq x y z
N MET A 1 -17.05 -75.45 -46.06
CA MET A 1 -16.43 -76.73 -45.67
C MET A 1 -16.04 -76.64 -44.20
N ASP A 2 -15.98 -77.75 -43.47
CA ASP A 2 -15.41 -77.75 -42.11
C ASP A 2 -13.87 -77.55 -42.15
N ALA A 3 -13.24 -77.50 -40.99
CA ALA A 3 -11.78 -77.37 -40.86
C ALA A 3 -10.97 -78.52 -41.50
N ASN A 4 -11.65 -79.61 -41.90
CA ASN A 4 -11.08 -80.79 -42.54
C ASN A 4 -11.41 -80.86 -44.05
N GLY A 5 -12.03 -79.82 -44.62
CA GLY A 5 -12.37 -79.75 -46.05
C GLY A 5 -13.67 -80.44 -46.46
N ASN A 6 -14.50 -80.92 -45.52
CA ASN A 6 -15.76 -81.59 -45.84
C ASN A 6 -16.90 -80.60 -46.05
N CYS A 7 -17.82 -80.90 -46.98
CA CYS A 7 -19.03 -80.10 -47.18
C CYS A 7 -19.94 -80.15 -45.94
N VAL A 8 -20.23 -78.99 -45.36
CA VAL A 8 -21.16 -78.83 -44.23
C VAL A 8 -22.43 -78.11 -44.67
N ARG A 9 -23.50 -78.23 -43.88
CA ARG A 9 -24.76 -77.53 -44.16
C ARG A 9 -24.54 -76.00 -44.08
N PRO A 10 -25.16 -75.20 -44.97
CA PRO A 10 -25.02 -73.74 -44.93
C PRO A 10 -25.37 -73.12 -43.56
N SER A 11 -26.35 -73.68 -42.86
CA SER A 11 -26.76 -73.25 -41.51
C SER A 11 -25.70 -73.45 -40.42
N THR A 12 -24.63 -74.19 -40.72
CA THR A 12 -23.48 -74.43 -39.83
C THR A 12 -22.22 -73.68 -40.27
N CYS A 13 -22.30 -72.88 -41.33
CA CYS A 13 -21.20 -72.05 -41.81
C CYS A 13 -21.05 -70.77 -40.96
N GLN A 14 -19.81 -70.47 -40.56
CA GLN A 14 -19.45 -69.19 -39.97
C GLN A 14 -19.50 -68.08 -41.01
N CYS A 15 -19.82 -66.86 -40.59
CA CYS A 15 -19.86 -65.68 -41.46
C CYS A 15 -18.70 -64.75 -41.13
N THR A 16 -18.25 -63.94 -42.09
CA THR A 16 -17.30 -62.84 -41.84
C THR A 16 -18.01 -61.51 -42.06
N TYR A 17 -17.95 -60.62 -41.07
CA TYR A 17 -18.49 -59.26 -41.16
C TYR A 17 -17.45 -58.27 -40.66
N ASP A 18 -17.03 -57.34 -41.52
CA ASP A 18 -16.07 -56.28 -41.21
C ASP A 18 -14.77 -56.79 -40.53
N GLY A 19 -14.27 -57.93 -41.01
CA GLY A 19 -13.08 -58.60 -40.48
C GLY A 19 -13.28 -59.48 -39.23
N GLN A 20 -14.50 -59.54 -38.67
CA GLN A 20 -14.84 -60.41 -37.53
C GLN A 20 -15.57 -61.68 -37.98
N ILE A 21 -15.27 -62.80 -37.32
CA ILE A 21 -15.94 -64.09 -37.55
C ILE A 21 -17.16 -64.19 -36.63
N LEU A 22 -18.32 -64.41 -37.22
CA LEU A 22 -19.59 -64.65 -36.53
C LEU A 22 -19.95 -66.13 -36.60
N LEU A 23 -20.32 -66.70 -35.46
CA LEU A 23 -20.83 -68.06 -35.37
C LEU A 23 -22.22 -68.17 -36.01
N PRO A 24 -22.62 -69.36 -36.50
CA PRO A 24 -23.96 -69.54 -37.05
C PRO A 24 -25.05 -69.16 -36.02
N GLY A 25 -25.97 -68.28 -36.41
CA GLY A 25 -27.02 -67.76 -35.54
C GLY A 25 -26.60 -66.60 -34.62
N GLN A 26 -25.33 -66.22 -34.60
CA GLN A 26 -24.85 -65.08 -33.81
C GLN A 26 -25.37 -63.76 -34.38
N THR A 27 -25.90 -62.92 -33.49
CA THR A 27 -26.38 -61.56 -33.79
C THR A 27 -25.46 -60.53 -33.13
N ILE A 28 -25.05 -59.51 -33.88
CA ILE A 28 -24.26 -58.37 -33.41
C ILE A 28 -24.95 -57.04 -33.74
N ASN A 29 -24.72 -56.03 -32.91
CA ASN A 29 -25.19 -54.67 -33.13
C ASN A 29 -24.05 -53.81 -33.67
N VAL A 30 -24.24 -53.22 -34.85
CA VAL A 30 -23.29 -52.38 -35.56
C VAL A 30 -23.71 -50.93 -35.32
N VAL A 31 -23.18 -50.36 -34.23
CA VAL A 31 -23.66 -49.11 -33.62
C VAL A 31 -23.45 -47.89 -34.54
N ASP A 32 -22.34 -47.86 -35.27
CA ASP A 32 -21.99 -46.82 -36.25
C ASP A 32 -22.91 -46.82 -37.48
N LYS A 33 -23.42 -47.99 -37.89
CA LYS A 33 -24.30 -48.15 -39.06
C LYS A 33 -25.78 -48.32 -38.70
N CYS A 34 -26.13 -48.28 -37.42
CA CYS A 34 -27.51 -48.41 -36.94
C CYS A 34 -28.18 -49.71 -37.41
N GLN A 35 -27.46 -50.82 -37.35
CA GLN A 35 -27.92 -52.09 -37.89
C GLN A 35 -27.71 -53.24 -36.91
N GLU A 36 -28.68 -54.14 -36.85
CA GLU A 36 -28.53 -55.45 -36.21
C GLU A 36 -28.25 -56.48 -37.29
N CYS A 37 -27.10 -57.14 -37.20
CA CYS A 37 -26.62 -58.08 -38.20
C CYS A 37 -26.58 -59.49 -37.62
N THR A 38 -27.13 -60.46 -38.33
CA THR A 38 -27.15 -61.87 -37.90
C THR A 38 -26.51 -62.77 -38.95
N CYS A 39 -25.69 -63.72 -38.52
CA CYS A 39 -25.13 -64.75 -39.38
C CYS A 39 -26.16 -65.86 -39.64
N GLN A 40 -26.65 -65.96 -40.87
CA GLN A 40 -27.62 -66.97 -41.29
C GLN A 40 -27.18 -67.63 -42.59
N ASN A 41 -27.10 -68.96 -42.58
CA ASN A 41 -26.74 -69.78 -43.75
C ASN A 41 -25.39 -69.41 -44.40
N GLY A 42 -24.42 -68.97 -43.61
CA GLY A 42 -23.10 -68.54 -44.10
C GLY A 42 -23.07 -67.10 -44.67
N CYS A 43 -24.18 -66.37 -44.61
CA CYS A 43 -24.28 -64.96 -45.03
C CYS A 43 -24.68 -64.07 -43.85
N VAL A 44 -24.25 -62.81 -43.88
CA VAL A 44 -24.63 -61.82 -42.86
C VAL A 44 -25.82 -61.02 -43.37
N THR A 45 -26.92 -61.05 -42.62
CA THR A 45 -28.12 -60.27 -42.92
C THR A 45 -28.27 -59.17 -41.88
N CYS A 46 -28.22 -57.91 -42.32
CA CYS A 46 -28.37 -56.74 -41.47
C CYS A 46 -29.76 -56.12 -41.67
N LYS A 47 -30.43 -55.80 -40.57
CA LYS A 47 -31.66 -55.00 -40.58
C LYS A 47 -31.39 -53.65 -39.91
N PRO A 48 -31.93 -52.54 -40.43
CA PRO A 48 -31.83 -51.26 -39.77
C PRO A 48 -32.53 -51.34 -38.41
N VAL A 49 -31.86 -50.86 -37.39
CA VAL A 49 -32.40 -50.63 -36.06
C VAL A 49 -32.31 -49.13 -35.76
N SER A 50 -33.19 -48.64 -34.89
CA SER A 50 -33.11 -47.26 -34.43
C SER A 50 -31.77 -47.04 -33.73
N CYS A 51 -30.84 -46.31 -34.35
CA CYS A 51 -29.75 -45.72 -33.60
C CYS A 51 -30.32 -44.79 -32.54
N VAL A 52 -29.77 -44.89 -31.35
CA VAL A 52 -30.20 -44.21 -30.14
C VAL A 52 -30.11 -42.68 -30.31
N GLU A 53 -31.03 -42.00 -29.62
CA GLU A 53 -31.06 -40.59 -29.23
C GLU A 53 -29.88 -39.71 -29.66
N LYS A 54 -30.22 -38.59 -30.32
CA LYS A 54 -29.27 -37.53 -30.73
C LYS A 54 -28.40 -37.10 -29.54
N CYS A 55 -27.10 -36.87 -29.76
CA CYS A 55 -26.27 -36.18 -28.76
C CYS A 55 -26.94 -34.86 -28.37
N THR A 56 -27.19 -34.68 -27.08
CA THR A 56 -27.76 -33.45 -26.53
C THR A 56 -26.75 -32.81 -25.60
N TYR A 57 -26.75 -31.48 -25.53
CA TYR A 57 -26.02 -30.82 -24.46
C TYR A 57 -26.73 -31.13 -23.14
N SER A 58 -25.92 -31.37 -22.11
CA SER A 58 -26.40 -31.36 -20.73
C SER A 58 -27.09 -30.04 -20.41
N ASP A 59 -27.85 -30.02 -19.33
CA ASP A 59 -28.16 -28.75 -18.70
C ASP A 59 -26.88 -27.99 -18.36
N TRP A 60 -26.97 -26.66 -18.36
CA TRP A 60 -25.89 -25.80 -17.91
C TRP A 60 -25.55 -26.09 -16.45
N SER A 61 -24.25 -26.14 -16.15
CA SER A 61 -23.80 -26.09 -14.76
C SER A 61 -24.31 -24.79 -14.09
N PRO A 62 -24.40 -24.77 -12.75
CA PRO A 62 -24.40 -23.51 -12.03
C PRO A 62 -23.18 -22.67 -12.43
N PHE A 63 -23.31 -21.34 -12.32
CA PHE A 63 -22.14 -20.47 -12.45
C PHE A 63 -21.16 -20.73 -11.30
N GLY A 64 -19.87 -20.80 -11.63
CA GLY A 64 -18.80 -20.91 -10.64
C GLY A 64 -18.59 -19.62 -9.83
N GLU A 65 -17.61 -19.66 -8.94
CA GLU A 65 -17.22 -18.48 -8.16
C GLU A 65 -16.68 -17.36 -9.04
N CYS A 66 -16.80 -16.13 -8.54
CA CYS A 66 -16.27 -14.96 -9.23
C CYS A 66 -14.75 -14.97 -9.26
N SER A 67 -14.17 -14.70 -10.42
CA SER A 67 -12.72 -14.58 -10.59
C SER A 67 -12.08 -13.44 -9.79
N ALA A 68 -12.88 -12.43 -9.42
CA ALA A 68 -12.47 -11.32 -8.55
C ALA A 68 -13.68 -10.77 -7.76
N PRO A 69 -13.44 -10.12 -6.59
CA PRO A 69 -14.52 -9.55 -5.76
C PRO A 69 -15.26 -8.38 -6.44
N CYS A 70 -14.52 -7.49 -7.11
CA CYS A 70 -15.05 -6.44 -7.99
C CYS A 70 -14.58 -6.71 -9.43
N ASN A 71 -15.37 -6.33 -10.44
CA ASN A 71 -15.05 -6.54 -11.86
C ASN A 71 -14.72 -8.01 -12.24
N GLY A 72 -15.19 -8.95 -11.43
CA GLY A 72 -15.03 -10.38 -11.66
C GLY A 72 -15.99 -10.90 -12.73
N THR A 73 -15.61 -12.02 -13.31
CA THR A 73 -16.45 -12.82 -14.19
C THR A 73 -16.70 -14.18 -13.55
N GLN A 74 -17.90 -14.72 -13.79
CA GLN A 74 -18.26 -16.09 -13.43
C GLN A 74 -18.59 -16.84 -14.72
N SER A 75 -18.15 -18.09 -14.80
CA SER A 75 -18.37 -18.94 -15.95
C SER A 75 -19.16 -20.18 -15.57
N ARG A 76 -19.96 -20.68 -16.51
CA ARG A 76 -20.62 -21.98 -16.44
C ARG A 76 -20.34 -22.77 -17.70
N TYR A 77 -20.51 -24.08 -17.62
CA TYR A 77 -20.24 -24.97 -18.74
C TYR A 77 -21.39 -25.96 -18.94
N GLN A 78 -21.53 -26.44 -20.17
CA GLN A 78 -22.34 -27.60 -20.50
C GLN A 78 -21.53 -28.52 -21.41
N THR A 79 -21.76 -29.82 -21.27
CA THR A 79 -21.00 -30.85 -21.99
C THR A 79 -21.93 -31.61 -22.90
N LEU A 80 -21.40 -32.07 -24.04
CA LEU A 80 -22.14 -32.93 -24.93
C LEU A 80 -22.30 -34.33 -24.32
N GLN A 81 -23.53 -34.81 -24.15
CA GLN A 81 -23.87 -36.08 -23.52
C GLN A 81 -24.56 -37.04 -24.52
N GLY A 82 -24.26 -38.34 -24.38
CA GLY A 82 -24.84 -39.42 -25.16
C GLY A 82 -23.86 -40.58 -25.41
N PRO A 83 -24.35 -41.79 -25.75
CA PRO A 83 -23.50 -42.91 -26.09
C PRO A 83 -22.68 -42.61 -27.37
N ASN A 84 -21.35 -42.68 -27.27
CA ASN A 84 -20.38 -42.39 -28.34
C ASN A 84 -20.21 -40.91 -28.76
N CYS A 85 -20.65 -39.93 -27.96
CA CYS A 85 -20.36 -38.51 -28.23
C CYS A 85 -18.91 -38.15 -27.84
N TYR A 86 -18.21 -37.37 -28.67
CA TYR A 86 -16.84 -36.90 -28.41
C TYR A 86 -16.83 -35.92 -27.22
N ARG A 87 -16.31 -36.35 -26.07
CA ARG A 87 -16.42 -35.68 -24.76
C ARG A 87 -15.72 -34.31 -24.67
N ASN A 88 -15.03 -33.87 -25.71
CA ASN A 88 -14.26 -32.62 -25.69
C ASN A 88 -15.04 -31.40 -26.20
N ASP A 89 -16.29 -31.56 -26.66
CA ASP A 89 -17.13 -30.42 -27.01
C ASP A 89 -17.82 -29.85 -25.75
N THR A 90 -17.17 -28.84 -25.15
CA THR A 90 -17.66 -28.11 -23.98
C THR A 90 -17.99 -26.69 -24.38
N LYS A 91 -19.23 -26.27 -24.13
CA LYS A 91 -19.62 -24.87 -24.28
C LYS A 91 -19.44 -24.16 -22.95
N THR A 92 -18.85 -22.98 -23.00
CA THR A 92 -18.66 -22.10 -21.84
C THR A 92 -19.44 -20.82 -22.06
N GLU A 93 -20.15 -20.38 -21.02
CA GLU A 93 -20.80 -19.08 -20.97
C GLU A 93 -20.19 -18.29 -19.81
N THR A 94 -19.91 -17.00 -20.04
CA THR A 94 -19.33 -16.11 -19.04
C THR A 94 -20.23 -14.90 -18.88
N ARG A 95 -20.41 -14.44 -17.64
CA ARG A 95 -21.14 -13.21 -17.32
C ARG A 95 -20.39 -12.40 -16.26
N PRO A 96 -20.58 -11.06 -16.22
CA PRO A 96 -20.10 -10.24 -15.13
C PRO A 96 -20.73 -10.68 -13.80
N CYS A 97 -19.98 -10.53 -12.72
CA CYS A 97 -20.50 -10.78 -11.39
C CYS A 97 -21.52 -9.73 -10.97
N SER A 98 -22.64 -10.15 -10.39
CA SER A 98 -23.51 -9.26 -9.63
C SER A 98 -22.85 -9.04 -8.27
N THR A 99 -22.20 -7.89 -8.09
CA THR A 99 -21.39 -7.58 -6.90
C THR A 99 -22.26 -7.49 -5.64
N ALA A 100 -22.45 -8.60 -4.94
CA ALA A 100 -23.02 -8.63 -3.59
C ALA A 100 -21.96 -8.34 -2.51
N ILE A 101 -20.67 -8.37 -2.88
CA ILE A 101 -19.54 -8.03 -2.01
C ILE A 101 -19.28 -6.53 -2.13
N THR A 102 -19.48 -5.80 -1.03
CA THR A 102 -19.31 -4.33 -0.99
C THR A 102 -17.90 -3.93 -0.58
N SER A 103 -17.18 -4.76 0.18
CA SER A 103 -15.79 -4.48 0.56
C SER A 103 -14.96 -5.76 0.76
N TYR A 104 -13.66 -5.70 0.46
CA TYR A 104 -12.71 -6.79 0.64
C TYR A 104 -11.31 -6.26 0.99
N GLN A 105 -10.46 -7.13 1.53
CA GLN A 105 -9.07 -6.79 1.86
C GLN A 105 -8.14 -7.16 0.69
N LYS A 106 -7.35 -6.20 0.22
CA LYS A 106 -6.33 -6.38 -0.82
C LYS A 106 -4.97 -6.04 -0.22
N GLY A 107 -4.35 -7.03 0.43
CA GLY A 107 -3.20 -6.78 1.29
C GLY A 107 -3.61 -5.97 2.53
N CYS A 108 -3.10 -4.74 2.66
CA CYS A 108 -3.40 -3.78 3.73
C CYS A 108 -4.39 -2.68 3.35
N LEU A 109 -4.97 -2.80 2.16
CA LEU A 109 -5.99 -1.90 1.68
C LEU A 109 -7.37 -2.51 1.96
N THR A 110 -8.27 -1.68 2.48
CA THR A 110 -9.70 -1.97 2.40
C THR A 110 -10.21 -1.43 1.07
N CYS A 111 -10.59 -2.33 0.18
CA CYS A 111 -11.15 -2.00 -1.12
C CYS A 111 -12.66 -2.15 -1.10
N THR A 112 -13.37 -1.14 -1.59
CA THR A 112 -14.82 -1.10 -1.69
C THR A 112 -15.20 -1.04 -3.16
N CYS A 113 -16.10 -1.91 -3.61
CA CYS A 113 -16.61 -1.84 -4.98
C CYS A 113 -17.58 -0.65 -5.09
N LEU A 114 -17.26 0.37 -5.90
CA LEU A 114 -18.15 1.50 -6.14
C LEU A 114 -19.22 1.14 -7.18
N ASN A 115 -18.86 0.35 -8.18
CA ASN A 115 -19.75 -0.21 -9.21
C ASN A 115 -19.16 -1.53 -9.77
N THR A 116 -19.74 -2.06 -10.85
CA THR A 116 -19.27 -3.32 -11.47
C THR A 116 -17.88 -3.22 -12.09
N THR A 117 -17.35 -2.01 -12.31
CA THR A 117 -16.10 -1.74 -13.02
C THR A 117 -15.06 -0.95 -12.21
N GLU A 118 -15.44 -0.39 -11.06
CA GLU A 118 -14.63 0.55 -10.29
C GLU A 118 -14.53 0.13 -8.82
N GLU A 119 -13.31 0.12 -8.30
CA GLU A 119 -13.00 -0.14 -6.89
C GLU A 119 -12.22 1.02 -6.29
N GLN A 120 -12.52 1.36 -5.04
CA GLN A 120 -11.78 2.35 -4.28
C GLN A 120 -11.09 1.65 -3.11
N CYS A 121 -9.77 1.76 -3.06
CA CYS A 121 -8.95 1.15 -2.01
C CYS A 121 -8.37 2.24 -1.10
N VAL A 122 -8.61 2.10 0.20
CA VAL A 122 -8.05 2.96 1.25
C VAL A 122 -7.11 2.17 2.13
N SER A 123 -5.96 2.76 2.47
CA SER A 123 -4.98 2.16 3.36
C SER A 123 -5.45 2.20 4.81
N ASN A 124 -5.45 1.06 5.50
CA ASN A 124 -5.78 0.98 6.94
C ASN A 124 -4.60 1.37 7.84
N CYS A 125 -3.80 2.37 7.46
CA CYS A 125 -2.59 2.70 8.17
C CYS A 125 -2.89 3.49 9.44
N ALA A 126 -2.44 2.94 10.58
CA ALA A 126 -2.52 3.63 11.87
C ALA A 126 -1.64 4.90 11.91
N ILE A 127 -0.57 4.94 11.10
CA ILE A 127 0.35 6.08 11.00
C ILE A 127 0.04 6.87 9.73
N THR A 128 -0.46 8.09 9.92
CA THR A 128 -0.68 9.11 8.90
C THR A 128 0.24 10.31 9.10
N ASN A 129 0.28 11.21 8.12
CA ASN A 129 1.01 12.48 8.24
C ASN A 129 0.55 13.31 9.46
N GLU A 130 -0.76 13.34 9.72
CA GLU A 130 -1.30 14.06 10.88
C GLU A 130 -0.84 13.41 12.19
N THR A 131 -0.93 12.08 12.29
CA THR A 131 -0.50 11.38 13.52
C THR A 131 0.98 11.57 13.80
N CYS A 132 1.86 11.62 12.78
CA CYS A 132 3.28 11.93 12.98
C CYS A 132 3.48 13.37 13.45
N SER A 133 2.74 14.32 12.88
CA SER A 133 2.86 15.74 13.21
C SER A 133 2.39 16.08 14.63
N GLN A 134 1.57 15.22 15.23
CA GLN A 134 1.07 15.37 16.61
C GLN A 134 1.96 14.75 17.68
N ILE A 135 3.08 14.10 17.31
CA ILE A 135 3.99 13.52 18.31
C ILE A 135 4.74 14.67 19.01
N GLU A 136 4.40 14.88 20.28
CA GLU A 136 5.08 15.85 21.14
C GLU A 136 6.36 15.23 21.72
N ASP A 137 7.49 15.81 21.37
CA ASP A 137 8.80 15.45 21.90
C ASP A 137 9.60 16.73 22.17
N PRO A 138 10.32 16.83 23.30
CA PRO A 138 11.08 18.03 23.64
C PRO A 138 12.23 18.31 22.66
N LEU A 139 12.88 17.27 22.11
CA LEU A 139 14.11 17.36 21.33
C LEU A 139 13.92 17.08 19.84
N PHE A 140 12.91 16.30 19.48
CA PHE A 140 12.68 15.85 18.12
C PHE A 140 11.39 16.41 17.52
N THR A 141 11.37 16.57 16.21
CA THR A 141 10.15 16.60 15.40
C THR A 141 10.04 15.29 14.63
N TYR A 142 8.82 14.92 14.27
CA TYR A 142 8.56 13.70 13.52
C TYR A 142 7.99 14.09 12.15
N THR A 143 8.68 13.69 11.10
CA THR A 143 8.26 13.93 9.71
C THR A 143 7.76 12.63 9.08
N TYR A 144 6.65 12.69 8.36
CA TYR A 144 6.08 11.50 7.72
C TYR A 144 6.88 11.14 6.47
N ALA A 145 7.48 9.94 6.47
CA ALA A 145 8.01 9.31 5.28
C ALA A 145 6.91 8.44 4.64
N PRO A 146 6.51 8.71 3.39
CA PRO A 146 5.52 7.91 2.69
C PRO A 146 6.00 6.47 2.48
N SER A 147 5.06 5.55 2.28
CA SER A 147 5.38 4.16 1.98
C SER A 147 6.14 4.05 0.66
N THR A 148 7.13 3.15 0.63
CA THR A 148 7.85 2.74 -0.57
C THR A 148 7.25 1.47 -1.16
N ASN A 149 7.63 1.12 -2.40
CA ASN A 149 7.16 -0.10 -3.06
C ASN A 149 7.41 -1.34 -2.19
N GLY A 150 6.32 -1.97 -1.75
CA GLY A 150 6.34 -3.15 -0.88
C GLY A 150 5.98 -2.90 0.59
N SER A 151 5.93 -1.64 1.04
CA SER A 151 5.44 -1.29 2.38
C SER A 151 4.01 -0.75 2.34
N CYS A 152 3.20 -1.23 3.28
CA CYS A 152 1.79 -0.87 3.39
C CYS A 152 1.54 0.51 3.97
N CYS A 153 2.40 0.96 4.88
CA CYS A 153 2.25 2.22 5.60
C CYS A 153 3.55 3.01 5.56
N GLY A 154 3.42 4.35 5.64
CA GLY A 154 4.54 5.22 5.89
C GLY A 154 5.08 5.07 7.31
N SER A 155 6.06 5.89 7.64
CA SER A 155 6.75 5.85 8.94
C SER A 155 7.03 7.27 9.43
N CYS A 156 7.00 7.48 10.74
CA CYS A 156 7.46 8.74 11.30
C CYS A 156 8.99 8.71 11.44
N VAL A 157 9.67 9.58 10.69
CA VAL A 157 11.12 9.79 10.80
C VAL A 157 11.37 10.82 11.89
N LYS A 158 12.14 10.45 12.90
CA LYS A 158 12.57 11.38 13.95
C LYS A 158 13.70 12.28 13.44
N VAL A 159 13.53 13.58 13.59
CA VAL A 159 14.49 14.61 13.18
C VAL A 159 14.73 15.50 14.38
N LEU A 160 15.99 15.88 14.65
CA LEU A 160 16.28 16.79 15.76
C LEU A 160 15.64 18.15 15.46
N LYS A 161 15.00 18.78 16.46
CA LYS A 161 14.47 20.13 16.31
C LYS A 161 15.57 21.09 15.83
N PRO A 162 15.27 22.01 14.90
CA PRO A 162 16.25 22.99 14.45
C PRO A 162 16.63 23.92 15.60
N GLU A 163 17.87 24.40 15.59
CA GLU A 163 18.27 25.52 16.44
C GLU A 163 17.54 26.77 15.99
N ILE A 164 16.95 27.47 16.95
CA ILE A 164 16.30 28.77 16.70
C ILE A 164 17.01 29.74 17.61
N CYS A 165 17.61 30.79 17.04
CA CYS A 165 18.25 31.84 17.83
C CYS A 165 18.16 33.15 17.05
N SER A 166 17.31 34.06 17.52
CA SER A 166 16.93 35.25 16.77
C SER A 166 16.91 36.49 17.65
N VAL A 167 17.09 37.65 17.03
CA VAL A 167 16.92 38.94 17.70
C VAL A 167 15.43 39.18 17.96
N GLN A 168 15.09 39.51 19.19
CA GLN A 168 13.78 40.00 19.59
C GLN A 168 13.89 41.46 19.98
N GLN A 169 13.08 42.31 19.34
CA GLN A 169 12.96 43.72 19.70
C GLN A 169 11.97 43.86 20.88
N LEU A 170 12.42 44.53 21.93
CA LEU A 170 11.62 44.85 23.11
C LEU A 170 10.92 46.22 22.94
N PRO A 171 9.86 46.49 23.73
CA PRO A 171 9.26 47.82 23.78
C PRO A 171 10.29 48.90 24.13
N ALA A 172 10.09 50.11 23.61
CA ALA A 172 10.98 51.22 23.91
C ALA A 172 10.81 51.70 25.36
N ASP A 173 11.92 51.79 26.09
CA ASP A 173 11.95 52.27 27.47
C ASP A 173 13.17 53.15 27.76
N PHE A 174 13.16 53.85 28.89
CA PHE A 174 14.30 54.60 29.37
C PHE A 174 15.37 53.64 29.91
N VAL A 175 16.60 53.76 29.41
CA VAL A 175 17.72 52.92 29.86
C VAL A 175 18.47 53.65 30.96
N THR A 176 18.67 52.98 32.09
CA THR A 176 19.42 53.50 33.23
C THR A 176 20.76 52.81 33.37
N ILE A 177 21.79 53.60 33.69
CA ILE A 177 23.11 53.11 34.09
C ILE A 177 23.58 53.97 35.27
N ASP A 178 23.79 53.33 36.43
CA ASP A 178 24.05 54.02 37.70
C ASP A 178 23.00 55.13 37.99
N ASN A 179 23.45 56.38 38.15
CA ASN A 179 22.61 57.55 38.40
C ASN A 179 22.23 58.31 37.11
N CYS A 180 22.38 57.68 35.94
CA CYS A 180 22.12 58.27 34.64
C CYS A 180 20.95 57.57 33.94
N THR A 181 20.04 58.34 33.35
CA THR A 181 18.92 57.83 32.57
C THR A 181 18.96 58.41 31.16
N SER A 182 18.63 57.61 30.14
CA SER A 182 18.52 58.13 28.77
C SER A 182 17.52 59.28 28.67
N THR A 183 17.81 60.25 27.81
CA THR A 183 16.91 61.40 27.58
C THR A 183 15.69 61.02 26.74
N GLU A 184 15.82 59.99 25.90
CA GLU A 184 14.77 59.42 25.07
C GLU A 184 14.57 57.93 25.37
N LYS A 185 13.42 57.39 24.98
CA LYS A 185 13.15 55.95 25.04
C LYS A 185 13.92 55.22 23.94
N ILE A 186 14.51 54.09 24.28
CA ILE A 186 15.36 53.30 23.40
C ILE A 186 14.74 51.92 23.21
N TYR A 187 14.68 51.46 21.97
CA TYR A 187 14.29 50.08 21.67
C TYR A 187 15.43 49.13 22.06
N GLN A 188 15.21 48.35 23.12
CA GLN A 188 16.15 47.31 23.51
C GLN A 188 15.99 46.08 22.62
N GLN A 189 17.06 45.32 22.46
CA GLN A 189 17.03 44.03 21.79
C GLN A 189 17.55 42.93 22.71
N GLN A 190 17.07 41.72 22.52
CA GLN A 190 17.61 40.53 23.18
C GLN A 190 17.72 39.36 22.19
N CYS A 191 18.57 38.40 22.49
CA CYS A 191 18.59 37.13 21.78
C CYS A 191 17.63 36.16 22.46
N LEU A 192 16.67 35.62 21.69
CA LEU A 192 15.72 34.63 22.18
C LEU A 192 15.74 33.39 21.28
N GLY A 193 15.79 32.22 21.90
CA GLY A 193 15.82 30.97 21.16
C GLY A 193 16.26 29.75 21.97
N GLY A 194 16.35 28.60 21.29
CA GLY A 194 16.86 27.34 21.80
C GLY A 194 18.02 26.83 20.95
N CYS A 195 19.12 26.48 21.62
CA CYS A 195 20.34 25.95 21.02
C CYS A 195 20.57 24.51 21.47
N ILE A 196 21.14 23.68 20.60
CA ILE A 196 21.41 22.28 20.90
C ILE A 196 22.57 22.20 21.90
N SER A 197 22.30 21.57 23.04
CA SER A 197 23.28 21.24 24.07
C SER A 197 23.27 19.74 24.34
N TYR A 198 24.43 19.16 24.68
CA TYR A 198 24.53 17.74 25.00
C TYR A 198 25.50 17.49 26.16
N SER A 199 25.31 16.35 26.83
CA SER A 199 26.24 15.78 27.80
C SER A 199 26.44 14.30 27.47
N MET A 200 27.68 13.87 27.32
CA MET A 200 28.02 12.48 27.07
C MET A 200 28.76 11.87 28.25
N SER A 201 28.38 10.67 28.65
CA SER A 201 29.11 9.88 29.65
C SER A 201 30.49 9.48 29.11
N GLY A 202 31.48 9.44 30.00
CA GLY A 202 32.85 9.10 29.64
C GLY A 202 33.65 8.66 30.87
N PHE A 203 34.62 7.76 30.67
CA PHE A 203 35.36 7.10 31.75
C PHE A 203 36.21 8.04 32.63
N ASN A 204 36.53 9.27 32.17
CA ASN A 204 37.41 10.20 32.90
C ASN A 204 36.83 11.61 33.12
N SER A 205 35.66 11.93 32.56
CA SER A 205 34.83 13.12 32.83
C SER A 205 33.69 13.18 31.80
N PRO A 206 32.50 13.68 32.16
CA PRO A 206 31.44 13.92 31.19
C PRO A 206 31.87 15.00 30.18
N LYS A 207 31.67 14.74 28.88
CA LYS A 207 31.87 15.75 27.83
C LYS A 207 30.59 16.55 27.68
N ASN A 208 30.61 17.78 28.17
CA ASN A 208 29.48 18.71 28.10
C ASN A 208 29.72 19.73 27.01
N ASN A 209 28.71 19.98 26.18
CA ASN A 209 28.67 21.07 25.21
C ASN A 209 27.38 21.85 25.44
N CYS A 210 27.49 22.97 26.14
CA CYS A 210 26.39 23.89 26.40
C CYS A 210 26.45 25.04 25.40
N ARG A 211 25.40 25.19 24.60
CA ARG A 211 25.24 26.31 23.68
C ARG A 211 24.08 27.19 24.10
N CYS A 212 24.31 28.49 24.05
CA CYS A 212 23.35 29.53 24.40
C CYS A 212 23.08 30.42 23.20
N CYS A 213 21.88 30.97 23.13
CA CYS A 213 21.52 31.96 22.12
C CYS A 213 22.06 33.32 22.55
N SER A 214 23.12 33.79 21.89
CA SER A 214 23.86 34.98 22.30
C SER A 214 24.06 35.95 21.12
N PRO A 215 24.37 37.23 21.39
CA PRO A 215 24.70 38.20 20.34
C PRO A 215 25.87 37.71 19.49
N ALA A 216 25.71 37.70 18.17
CA ALA A 216 26.76 37.32 17.22
C ALA A 216 27.44 38.55 16.61
N THR A 217 26.66 39.60 16.34
CA THR A 217 27.19 40.90 15.93
C THR A 217 26.43 42.01 16.63
N THR A 218 27.16 43.05 17.02
CA THR A 218 26.63 44.25 17.68
C THR A 218 27.04 45.51 16.94
N SER A 219 26.33 46.61 17.21
CA SER A 219 26.66 47.95 16.72
C SER A 219 26.53 48.96 17.84
N THR A 220 27.56 49.79 18.02
CA THR A 220 27.59 50.80 19.07
C THR A 220 27.03 52.13 18.56
N LYS A 221 26.10 52.72 19.31
CA LYS A 221 25.56 54.06 19.10
C LYS A 221 25.85 54.94 20.32
N GLN A 222 26.13 56.23 20.12
CA GLN A 222 26.21 57.20 21.21
C GLN A 222 24.80 57.68 21.60
N VAL A 223 24.49 57.64 22.89
CA VAL A 223 23.18 57.97 23.46
C VAL A 223 23.36 59.05 24.51
N GLU A 224 22.52 60.08 24.48
CA GLU A 224 22.48 61.10 25.53
C GLU A 224 21.81 60.54 26.79
N VAL A 225 22.52 60.64 27.90
CA VAL A 225 22.01 60.28 29.23
C VAL A 225 22.11 61.49 30.15
N LYS A 226 21.07 61.67 30.96
CA LYS A 226 21.00 62.67 32.01
C LYS A 226 21.40 62.03 33.34
N CYS A 227 22.53 62.46 33.89
CA CYS A 227 23.07 61.99 35.16
C CYS A 227 22.73 62.95 36.29
N THR A 228 22.30 62.42 37.44
CA THR A 228 22.04 63.21 38.65
C THR A 228 23.17 63.00 39.65
N HIS A 229 23.82 64.08 40.07
CA HIS A 229 24.90 64.05 41.05
C HIS A 229 24.38 64.16 42.49
N SER A 230 25.21 63.80 43.47
CA SER A 230 24.84 63.80 44.89
C SER A 230 24.43 65.18 45.43
N ASN A 231 24.86 66.26 44.78
CA ASN A 231 24.50 67.64 45.12
C ASN A 231 23.18 68.11 44.47
N GLY A 232 22.52 67.26 43.68
CA GLY A 232 21.29 67.58 42.95
C GLY A 232 21.50 68.20 41.56
N ASP A 233 22.74 68.50 41.17
CA ASP A 233 23.03 68.98 39.81
C ASP A 233 22.85 67.85 38.79
N THR A 234 22.42 68.23 37.59
CA THR A 234 22.26 67.29 36.48
C THR A 234 23.16 67.65 35.32
N THR A 235 23.81 66.64 34.74
CA THR A 235 24.64 66.78 33.55
C THR A 235 24.14 65.87 32.44
N ILE A 236 24.29 66.30 31.19
CA ILE A 236 23.98 65.47 30.01
C ILE A 236 25.31 65.06 29.39
N ILE A 237 25.50 63.75 29.24
CA ILE A 237 26.72 63.17 28.65
C ILE A 237 26.34 62.11 27.62
N LEU A 238 27.23 61.86 26.67
CA LEU A 238 27.09 60.77 25.70
C LEU A 238 27.67 59.49 26.28
N LYS A 239 26.89 58.40 26.24
CA LYS A 239 27.32 57.06 26.60
C LYS A 239 27.17 56.10 25.41
N PRO A 240 28.11 55.17 25.22
CA PRO A 240 27.96 54.12 24.23
C PRO A 240 26.84 53.17 24.63
N TYR A 241 25.99 52.82 23.67
CA TYR A 241 24.93 51.83 23.80
C TYR A 241 25.10 50.80 22.69
N GLU A 242 25.14 49.52 23.05
CA GLU A 242 25.28 48.42 22.11
C GLU A 242 23.92 47.89 21.64
N ASN A 243 23.72 47.87 20.32
CA ASN A 243 22.56 47.26 19.67
C ASN A 243 22.93 45.88 19.18
N ILE A 244 22.07 44.90 19.43
CA ILE A 244 22.24 43.55 18.88
C ILE A 244 21.73 43.56 17.43
N LEU A 245 22.62 43.23 16.48
CA LEU A 245 22.26 43.13 15.06
C LEU A 245 21.88 41.70 14.66
N THR A 246 22.62 40.71 15.16
CA THR A 246 22.35 39.30 14.89
C THR A 246 22.60 38.46 16.14
N CYS A 247 21.90 37.32 16.23
CA CYS A 247 22.07 36.34 17.29
C CYS A 247 22.51 35.00 16.70
N SER A 248 23.31 34.24 17.43
CA SER A 248 23.70 32.88 17.03
C SER A 248 23.89 31.98 18.25
N CYS A 249 23.75 30.68 18.02
CA CYS A 249 24.10 29.69 19.04
C CYS A 249 25.62 29.63 19.21
N SER A 250 26.11 29.91 20.40
CA SER A 250 27.54 29.90 20.73
C SER A 250 27.77 29.23 22.09
N ALA A 251 29.02 28.98 22.47
CA ALA A 251 29.31 28.44 23.81
C ALA A 251 28.73 29.39 24.87
N CYS A 252 28.06 28.85 25.88
CA CYS A 252 27.56 29.68 26.97
C CYS A 252 28.75 30.31 27.71
N GLU A 253 28.87 31.63 27.67
CA GLU A 253 29.82 32.34 28.53
C GLU A 253 29.32 32.26 29.98
N ASN A 254 30.15 31.72 30.86
CA ASN A 254 29.91 31.82 32.31
C ASN A 254 30.28 33.23 32.74
N THR A 255 29.43 34.23 32.49
CA THR A 255 29.64 35.56 33.03
C THR A 255 29.29 35.57 34.52
N ILE A 256 30.27 35.22 35.36
CA ILE A 256 30.35 35.77 36.72
C ILE A 256 30.84 37.21 36.54
N GLY A 257 29.90 38.11 36.23
CA GLY A 257 30.15 39.53 36.01
C GLY A 257 29.46 40.34 37.08
N GLY A 258 30.02 40.32 38.28
CA GLY A 258 29.69 41.24 39.36
C GLY A 258 30.99 41.71 39.98
N ASP A 259 31.45 42.88 39.53
CA ASP A 259 32.40 43.75 40.22
C ASP A 259 31.75 45.14 40.32
#